data_AF-B4R426-F1
#
_entry.id   AF-B4R426-F1
#
_cell.length_a   1.000
_cell.length_b   1.000
_cell.length_c   1.000
_cell.angle_alpha   90.00
_cell.angle_beta   90.00
_cell.angle_gamma   90.00
#
_symmetry.space_group_name_H-M   'P 1'
#
loop_
_entity.id
_entity.type
_entity.pdbx_description
1 polymer ?
#
loop_
_entity_poly.entity_id
_entity_poly.type
_entity_poly.pdbx_seq_one_letter_code
_entity_poly.pdbx_strand_id
1 'polypeptide(L)' 'MDSGMCRVCMREKENMLCVFETMPLPGVSLATIISQWCGTPVLPKDTYPKTICQSCARDAQSS' A
#
# COMPACT_ATOMS: atom_id res chain seq x y z
N MET A 1 -8.05 6.37 16.97
CA MET A 1 -7.41 5.40 16.05
C MET A 1 -7.47 6.04 14.68
N ASP A 2 -6.33 6.21 14.01
CA ASP A 2 -6.29 6.90 12.73
C ASP A 2 -6.90 6.02 11.64
N SER A 3 -7.98 6.50 11.01
CA SER A 3 -8.59 5.88 9.83
C SER A 3 -8.00 6.47 8.56
N GLY A 4 -7.98 5.67 7.49
CA GLY A 4 -7.48 6.11 6.19
C GLY A 4 -8.03 5.28 5.04
N MET A 5 -7.92 5.82 3.83
CA MET A 5 -8.34 5.13 2.62
C MET A 5 -7.27 4.15 2.14
N CYS A 6 -7.66 2.93 1.78
CA CYS A 6 -6.74 1.95 1.22
C CYS A 6 -6.45 2.23 -0.25
N ARG A 7 -5.16 2.31 -0.61
CA ARG A 7 -4.67 2.48 -1.99
C ARG A 7 -5.14 1.40 -2.96
N VAL A 8 -5.41 0.20 -2.47
CA VAL A 8 -5.76 -0.98 -3.29
C VAL A 8 -7.27 -1.13 -3.41
N CYS A 9 -7.97 -1.31 -2.28
CA CYS A 9 -9.40 -1.60 -2.30
C CYS A 9 -10.30 -0.35 -2.24
N MET A 10 -9.73 0.84 -2.09
CA MET A 10 -10.43 2.13 -2.01
C MET A 10 -11.49 2.21 -0.90
N ARG A 11 -11.35 1.38 0.14
CA ARG A 11 -12.21 1.41 1.34
C ARG A 11 -11.49 2.11 2.48
N GLU A 12 -12.26 2.81 3.32
CA GLU A 12 -11.78 3.32 4.60
C GLU A 12 -11.59 2.17 5.59
N LYS A 13 -10.46 2.19 6.29
CA LYS A 13 -10.06 1.17 7.27
C LYS A 13 -9.25 1.83 8.38
N GLU A 14 -9.21 1.17 9.52
CA GLU A 14 -8.36 1.53 10.66
C GLU A 14 -7.00 0.83 10.58
N ASN A 15 -6.02 1.30 11.36
CA ASN A 15 -4.70 0.68 11.53
C ASN A 15 -3.96 0.50 10.19
N MET A 16 -3.97 1.56 9.40
CA MET A 16 -3.40 1.60 8.06
C MET A 16 -1.87 1.64 8.09
N LEU A 17 -1.24 1.05 7.07
CA LEU A 17 0.20 1.01 6.90
C LEU A 17 0.64 1.99 5.82
N CYS A 18 1.77 2.66 6.00
CA CYS A 18 2.37 3.50 4.96
C CYS A 18 2.99 2.63 3.86
N VAL A 19 2.59 2.86 2.60
CA VAL A 19 3.04 2.04 1.45
C VAL A 19 4.53 2.18 1.13
N PHE A 20 5.16 3.29 1.52
CA PHE A 20 6.59 3.55 1.26
C PHE A 20 7.49 3.05 2.38
N GLU A 21 6.98 2.95 3.60
CA GLU A 21 7.75 2.51 4.77
C GLU A 21 7.62 1.01 5.01
N THR A 22 6.51 0.40 4.58
CA THR A 22 6.27 -1.03 4.77
C THR A 22 7.06 -1.82 3.75
N MET A 23 7.99 -2.64 4.22
CA MET A 23 8.84 -3.52 3.42
C MET A 23 8.50 -4.99 3.69
N PRO A 24 7.65 -5.64 2.87
CA PRO A 24 7.35 -7.06 2.99
C PRO A 24 8.54 -7.97 2.66
N LEU A 25 9.46 -7.50 1.81
CA LEU A 25 10.71 -8.18 1.47
C LEU A 25 11.89 -7.21 1.68
N PRO A 26 13.12 -7.71 1.96
CA PRO A 26 14.28 -6.85 2.12
C PRO A 26 14.49 -5.94 0.89
N GLY A 27 14.36 -4.63 1.09
CA GLY A 27 14.55 -3.62 0.04
C GLY A 27 13.39 -3.45 -0.93
N VAL A 28 12.26 -4.17 -0.78
CA VAL A 28 11.07 -4.01 -1.62
C VAL A 28 9.94 -3.43 -0.79
N SER A 29 9.54 -2.20 -1.12
CA SER A 29 8.39 -1.53 -0.48
C SER A 29 7.05 -2.05 -1.02
N LEU A 30 5.97 -1.88 -0.27
CA LEU A 30 4.61 -2.11 -0.79
C LEU A 30 4.31 -1.23 -2.00
N ALA A 31 4.83 0.00 -2.07
CA ALA A 31 4.69 0.85 -3.24
C ALA A 31 5.26 0.19 -4.52
N THR A 32 6.39 -0.51 -4.40
CA THR A 32 6.99 -1.27 -5.50
C THR A 32 6.09 -2.41 -5.98
N ILE A 33 5.53 -3.19 -5.05
CA ILE A 33 4.65 -4.32 -5.39
C ILE A 33 3.36 -3.81 -6.04
N ILE A 34 2.73 -2.78 -5.45
CA ILE A 34 1.52 -2.19 -6.02
C ILE A 34 1.79 -1.60 -7.41
N SER A 35 2.96 -0.98 -7.62
CA SER A 35 3.36 -0.48 -8.93
C SER A 35 3.45 -1.58 -9.98
N GLN A 36 3.91 -2.78 -9.61
CA GLN A 36 3.98 -3.93 -10.49
C GLN A 36 2.58 -4.45 -10.84
N TRP A 37 1.67 -4.49 -9.87
CA TRP A 37 0.29 -4.94 -10.10
C TRP A 37 -0.52 -3.99 -10.99
N CYS A 38 -0.38 -2.69 -10.77
CA CYS A 38 -1.14 -1.68 -11.52
C CYS A 38 -0.49 -1.30 -12.86
N GLY A 39 0.78 -1.65 -13.08
CA GLY A 39 1.55 -1.24 -14.26
C GLY A 39 1.89 0.25 -14.28
N THR A 40 1.68 0.98 -13.18
CA THR A 40 1.93 2.42 -13.06
C THR A 40 2.74 2.75 -11.82
N PRO A 41 3.71 3.68 -11.88
CA PRO A 41 4.50 4.08 -10.72
C PRO A 41 3.64 4.59 -9.55
N VAL A 42 3.89 4.07 -8.35
CA VAL A 42 3.34 4.61 -7.10
C VAL A 42 4.33 5.64 -6.54
N LEU A 43 3.92 6.90 -6.44
CA LEU A 43 4.82 8.00 -6.12
C LEU A 43 4.37 8.75 -4.85
N PRO A 44 5.31 9.21 -3.98
CA PRO A 44 4.96 10.03 -2.81
C PRO A 44 4.15 11.28 -3.15
N LYS A 45 4.35 11.85 -4.35
CA LYS A 45 3.67 13.06 -4.82
C LYS A 45 2.34 12.82 -5.55
N ASP A 46 1.93 11.57 -5.77
CA ASP A 46 0.69 11.28 -6.51
C ASP A 46 -0.60 11.64 -5.74
N THR A 47 -1.70 11.70 -6.48
CA THR A 47 -3.11 11.82 -6.07
C THR A 47 -3.60 11.01 -4.88
N TYR A 48 -3.03 9.82 -4.76
CA TYR A 48 -3.74 8.68 -4.26
C TYR A 48 -3.36 8.39 -2.81
N PRO A 49 -4.13 7.54 -2.12
CA PRO A 49 -3.82 7.20 -0.74
C PRO A 49 -2.39 6.66 -0.58
N LYS A 50 -1.67 7.15 0.43
CA LYS A 50 -0.32 6.66 0.78
C LYS A 50 -0.36 5.49 1.78
N THR A 51 -1.56 4.98 1.99
CA THR A 51 -1.91 4.01 3.02
C THR A 51 -2.50 2.76 2.41
N ILE A 52 -2.23 1.62 3.02
CA ILE A 52 -2.79 0.31 2.64
C ILE A 52 -3.31 -0.41 3.89
N CYS A 53 -4.45 -1.07 3.77
CA CYS A 53 -5.02 -1.83 4.88
C CYS A 53 -4.28 -3.16 5.07
N GLN A 54 -4.31 -3.69 6.29
CA GLN A 54 -3.57 -4.91 6.65
C GLN A 54 -3.91 -6.12 5.77
N SER A 55 -5.17 -6.26 5.34
CA SER A 55 -5.58 -7.36 4.45
C SER A 55 -4.90 -7.26 3.08
N CYS A 56 -4.99 -6.12 2.41
CA CYS A 56 -4.36 -5.93 1.10
C CYS A 56 -2.83 -5.96 1.21
N ALA A 57 -2.26 -5.50 2.32
CA ALA A 57 -0.83 -5.60 2.56
C ALA A 57 -0.39 -7.06 2.65
N ARG A 58 -1.15 -7.92 3.33
CA ARG A 58 -0.87 -9.37 3.44
C ARG A 58 -0.97 -10.07 2.09
N ASP A 59 -2.00 -9.74 1.32
CA ASP A 59 -2.17 -10.27 -0.05
C ASP A 59 -0.97 -9.89 -0.92
N ALA A 60 -0.44 -8.68 -0.75
CA ALA A 60 0.75 -8.21 -1.46
C ALA A 60 2.06 -8.92 -1.08
N GLN A 61 2.15 -9.55 0.10
CA GLN A 61 3.35 -10.33 0.51
C GLN A 61 3.27 -11.80 0.11
N SER A 62 2.06 -12.29 -0.20
CA SER A 62 1.80 -13.71 -0.41
C SER A 62 1.76 -14.09 -1.89
N SER A 63 2.19 -13.19 -2.78
CA SER A 63 2.02 -13.29 -4.24
C SER A 63 3.33 -13.22 -5.01
#